data_AF-A0A5K1JNA2-F1
#
_entry.id   AF-A0A5K1JNA2-F1
#
_cell.length_a   1.000
_cell.length_b   1.000
_cell.length_c   1.000
_cell.angle_alpha   90.00
_cell.angle_beta   90.00
_cell.angle_gamma   90.00
#
_symmetry.space_group_name_H-M   'P 1'
#
loop_
_entity.id
_entity.type
_entity.pdbx_description
1 polymer ?
#
loop_
_entity_poly.entity_id
_entity_poly.type
_entity_poly.pdbx_seq_one_letter_code
_entity_poly.pdbx_strand_id
1 'polypeptide(L)'
;MHIGMFQAEEFGDLQRLVDGLFTGRETIDRLDLIVQAEILDLAPDLLEIVNLVPPGTYNRTRLCDQINSALAAHGWGATYGTVE
;
A
#
# COMPACT_ATOMS: atom_id res chain seq x y z
N MET A 1 -3.48 31.43 -1.31
CA MET A 1 -3.25 30.16 -2.02
C MET A 1 -3.48 29.04 -1.02
N HIS A 2 -4.63 28.39 -1.06
CA HIS A 2 -4.90 27.22 -0.23
C HIS A 2 -4.39 26.02 -1.03
N ILE A 3 -3.18 25.54 -0.74
CA ILE A 3 -2.71 24.27 -1.28
C ILE A 3 -3.50 23.20 -0.52
N GLY A 4 -4.77 23.02 -0.87
CA GLY A 4 -5.55 21.89 -0.40
C GLY A 4 -4.92 20.65 -0.99
N MET A 5 -4.23 19.87 -0.17
CA MET A 5 -3.83 18.52 -0.53
C MET A 5 -5.11 17.75 -0.81
N PHE A 6 -5.46 17.58 -2.09
CA PHE A 6 -6.60 16.77 -2.48
C PHE A 6 -6.22 15.31 -2.22
N GLN A 7 -6.74 14.76 -1.12
CA GLN A 7 -6.74 13.34 -0.88
C GLN A 7 -7.67 12.69 -1.91
N ALA A 8 -7.23 11.57 -2.49
CA ALA A 8 -8.09 10.76 -3.35
C ALA A 8 -9.20 10.09 -2.52
N GLU A 9 -10.25 9.60 -3.18
CA GLU A 9 -11.33 8.85 -2.50
C GLU A 9 -10.77 7.60 -1.80
N GLU A 10 -9.73 7.03 -2.40
CA GLU A 10 -9.01 5.83 -1.98
C GLU A 10 -7.95 6.11 -0.90
N PHE A 11 -7.90 7.32 -0.34
CA PHE A 11 -6.95 7.67 0.71
C PHE A 11 -7.10 6.71 1.90
N GLY A 12 -5.99 6.04 2.25
CA GLY A 12 -5.95 5.05 3.34
C GLY A 12 -6.28 3.61 2.92
N ASP A 13 -6.62 3.33 1.67
CA ASP A 13 -6.87 1.95 1.22
C ASP A 13 -5.64 1.06 1.31
N LEU A 14 -4.44 1.61 1.08
CA LEU A 14 -3.19 0.89 1.31
C LEU A 14 -3.00 0.52 2.79
N GLN A 15 -3.44 1.35 3.73
CA GLN A 15 -3.38 1.02 5.17
C GLN A 15 -4.35 -0.13 5.49
N ARG A 16 -5.57 -0.09 4.94
CA ARG A 16 -6.56 -1.17 5.10
C ARG A 16 -6.02 -2.51 4.56
N LEU A 17 -5.32 -2.47 3.42
CA LEU A 17 -4.63 -3.64 2.87
C LEU A 17 -3.57 -4.18 3.83
N VAL A 18 -2.68 -3.34 4.35
CA VAL A 18 -1.64 -3.74 5.30
C VAL A 18 -2.24 -4.33 6.57
N ASP A 19 -3.24 -3.68 7.16
CA ASP A 19 -3.87 -4.16 8.40
C ASP A 19 -4.58 -5.50 8.20
N GLY A 20 -5.24 -5.69 7.06
CA GLY A 20 -5.86 -6.96 6.68
C GLY A 20 -4.84 -8.09 6.54
N LEU A 21 -3.71 -7.84 5.89
CA LEU A 21 -2.65 -8.83 5.68
C LEU A 21 -2.03 -9.33 6.98
N PHE A 22 -1.84 -8.44 7.97
CA PHE A 22 -1.18 -8.77 9.24
C PHE A 22 -2.16 -9.09 10.38
N THR A 23 -3.44 -9.29 10.07
CA THR A 23 -4.40 -9.80 11.06
C THR A 23 -4.09 -11.26 11.39
N GLY A 24 -3.42 -11.47 12.53
CA GLY A 24 -3.06 -12.81 13.01
C GLY A 24 -1.89 -13.46 12.26
N ARG A 25 -1.13 -12.69 11.47
CA ARG A 25 0.06 -13.16 10.74
C ARG A 25 1.27 -12.29 11.10
N GLU A 26 2.44 -12.90 11.22
CA GLU A 26 3.70 -12.16 11.43
C GLU A 26 4.41 -11.85 10.11
N THR A 27 4.20 -12.70 9.11
CA THR A 27 4.79 -12.58 7.78
C THR A 27 3.79 -12.92 6.69
N ILE A 28 4.01 -12.32 5.51
CA ILE A 28 3.28 -12.58 4.27
C ILE A 28 4.27 -12.74 3.12
N ASP A 29 3.87 -13.42 2.05
CA ASP A 29 4.62 -13.38 0.80
C ASP A 29 4.03 -12.37 -0.20
N ARG A 30 4.72 -12.14 -1.32
CA ARG A 30 4.22 -11.21 -2.34
C ARG A 30 2.90 -11.67 -2.98
N LEU A 31 2.63 -12.97 -3.03
CA LEU A 31 1.38 -13.46 -3.60
C LEU A 31 0.20 -13.11 -2.68
N ASP A 32 0.35 -13.28 -1.36
CA ASP A 32 -0.64 -12.82 -0.38
C ASP A 32 -1.00 -11.35 -0.59
N LEU A 33 0.02 -10.49 -0.76
CA LEU A 33 -0.16 -9.06 -1.00
C LEU A 33 -1.00 -8.79 -2.26
N ILE A 34 -0.63 -9.42 -3.39
CA ILE A 34 -1.31 -9.22 -4.67
C ILE A 34 -2.76 -9.71 -4.60
N VAL A 35 -2.97 -10.92 -4.06
CA VAL A 35 -4.30 -11.52 -3.91
C VAL A 35 -5.19 -10.66 -3.01
N GLN A 36 -4.66 -10.16 -1.88
CA GLN A 36 -5.44 -9.33 -0.99
C GLN A 36 -5.78 -7.97 -1.61
N ALA A 37 -4.88 -7.39 -2.41
CA ALA A 37 -5.15 -6.14 -3.13
C ALA A 37 -6.26 -6.32 -4.18
N GLU A 38 -6.28 -7.45 -4.90
CA GLU A 38 -7.35 -7.79 -5.82
C GLU A 38 -8.69 -8.06 -5.10
N ILE A 39 -8.66 -8.73 -3.94
CA ILE A 39 -9.86 -8.98 -3.11
C ILE A 39 -10.48 -7.66 -2.63
N LEU A 40 -9.64 -6.67 -2.29
CA LEU A 40 -10.09 -5.35 -1.88
C LEU A 40 -10.50 -4.44 -3.05
N ASP A 41 -10.39 -4.93 -4.29
CA ASP A 41 -10.69 -4.18 -5.53
C ASP A 41 -9.99 -2.81 -5.56
N LEU A 42 -8.69 -2.80 -5.22
CA LEU A 42 -7.92 -1.57 -5.16
C LEU A 42 -7.91 -0.84 -6.51
N ALA A 43 -7.99 0.49 -6.46
CA ALA A 43 -7.90 1.31 -7.66
C ALA A 43 -6.60 1.06 -8.45
N PRO A 44 -6.60 1.25 -9.78
CA PRO A 44 -5.45 0.96 -10.64
C PRO A 44 -4.13 1.57 -10.18
N ASP A 45 -4.15 2.81 -9.69
CA ASP A 45 -2.97 3.50 -9.16
C ASP A 45 -2.40 2.80 -7.92
N LEU A 46 -3.26 2.31 -7.03
CA LEU A 46 -2.81 1.56 -5.84
C LEU A 46 -2.29 0.17 -6.22
N LEU A 47 -2.91 -0.48 -7.21
CA LEU A 47 -2.38 -1.72 -7.77
C LEU A 47 -1.01 -1.53 -8.40
N GLU A 48 -0.72 -0.37 -9.02
CA GLU A 48 0.61 -0.03 -9.51
C GLU A 48 1.63 -0.01 -8.36
N ILE A 49 1.31 0.68 -7.26
CA ILE A 49 2.16 0.71 -6.05
C ILE A 49 2.40 -0.68 -5.49
N VAL A 50 1.35 -1.50 -5.37
CA VAL A 50 1.45 -2.88 -4.89
C VAL A 50 2.34 -3.73 -5.82
N ASN A 51 2.23 -3.55 -7.13
CA ASN A 51 3.01 -4.30 -8.10
C ASN A 51 4.51 -3.97 -8.09
N LEU A 52 4.88 -2.77 -7.62
CA LEU A 52 6.28 -2.35 -7.47
C LEU A 52 6.99 -2.99 -6.27
N VAL A 53 6.25 -3.59 -5.32
CA VAL A 53 6.85 -4.29 -4.18
C VAL A 53 7.66 -5.48 -4.72
N PRO A 54 8.97 -5.62 -4.38
CA PRO A 54 9.79 -6.72 -4.88
C PRO A 54 9.28 -8.10 -4.42
N PRO A 55 9.65 -9.19 -5.11
CA PRO A 55 9.40 -10.55 -4.62
C PRO A 55 10.12 -10.81 -3.28
N GLY A 56 9.43 -11.48 -2.36
CA GLY A 56 10.00 -11.87 -1.08
C GLY A 56 8.96 -12.19 -0.02
N THR A 57 9.45 -12.45 1.19
CA THR A 57 8.65 -12.57 2.41
C THR A 57 8.87 -11.34 3.27
N TYR A 58 7.78 -10.78 3.77
CA TYR A 58 7.77 -9.52 4.48
C TYR A 58 7.15 -9.67 5.87
N ASN A 59 7.76 -9.04 6.86
CA ASN A 59 7.04 -8.63 8.06
C ASN A 59 6.39 -7.25 7.81
N ARG A 60 5.52 -6.80 8.72
CA ARG A 60 4.75 -5.56 8.55
C ARG A 60 5.63 -4.36 8.25
N THR A 61 6.65 -4.12 9.07
CA THR A 61 7.57 -2.99 8.91
C THR A 61 8.24 -2.98 7.53
N ARG A 62 8.79 -4.12 7.09
CA ARG A 62 9.45 -4.18 5.78
C ARG A 62 8.48 -3.99 4.62
N LEU A 63 7.24 -4.49 4.74
CA LEU A 63 6.23 -4.25 3.71
C LEU A 63 5.89 -2.76 3.61
N CYS A 64 5.64 -2.12 4.76
CA CYS A 64 5.33 -0.69 4.83
C CYS A 64 6.46 0.17 4.23
N ASP A 65 7.72 -0.18 4.53
CA ASP A 65 8.88 0.49 3.94
C ASP A 65 8.89 0.39 2.40
N GLN A 66 8.56 -0.78 1.83
CA GLN A 66 8.50 -0.96 0.37
C GLN A 66 7.35 -0.16 -0.25
N ILE A 67 6.15 -0.22 0.33
CA ILE A 67 4.98 0.52 -0.15
C ILE A 67 5.24 2.03 -0.08
N ASN A 68 5.78 2.52 1.03
CA ASN A 68 6.09 3.94 1.18
C ASN A 68 7.23 4.39 0.25
N SER A 69 8.20 3.52 -0.03
CA SER A 69 9.24 3.83 -1.02
C SER A 69 8.66 3.96 -2.44
N ALA A 70 7.71 3.09 -2.81
CA ALA A 70 7.01 3.20 -4.09
C ALA A 70 6.14 4.46 -4.15
N LEU A 71 5.36 4.76 -3.11
CA LEU A 71 4.57 6.01 -3.03
C LEU A 71 5.45 7.26 -3.15
N ALA A 72 6.61 7.27 -2.49
CA ALA A 72 7.56 8.38 -2.56
C ALA A 72 8.13 8.56 -3.97
N ALA A 73 8.46 7.47 -4.66
CA ALA A 73 8.96 7.52 -6.04
C ALA A 73 7.93 8.11 -7.02
N HIS A 74 6.64 7.90 -6.77
CA HIS A 74 5.54 8.46 -7.56
C HIS A 74 5.09 9.86 -7.08
N GLY A 75 5.53 10.30 -5.90
CA GLY A 75 5.05 11.53 -5.28
C GLY A 75 3.61 11.45 -4.77
N TRP A 76 3.09 10.24 -4.51
CA TRP A 76 1.68 9.99 -4.19
C TRP A 76 1.37 9.85 -2.70
N GLY A 77 2.37 9.97 -1.81
CA GLY A 77 2.16 9.81 -0.36
C GLY A 77 1.10 10.77 0.22
N ALA A 78 1.01 12.00 -0.29
CA ALA A 78 -0.03 12.96 0.10
C ALA A 78 -1.42 12.63 -0.47
N THR A 79 -1.47 11.96 -1.63
CA THR A 79 -2.68 11.68 -2.40
C THR A 79 -3.39 10.43 -1.89
N TYR A 80 -2.64 9.36 -1.61
CA TYR A 80 -3.19 8.06 -1.21
C TYR A 80 -2.91 7.68 0.25
N GLY A 81 -2.02 8.41 0.92
CA GLY A 81 -1.60 8.14 2.30
C GLY A 81 -0.45 7.15 2.39
N THR A 82 0.50 7.43 3.27
CA THR A 82 1.55 6.48 3.66
C THR A 82 1.00 5.42 4.61
N VAL A 83 1.67 4.28 4.69
CA VAL A 83 1.31 3.18 5.57
C VAL A 83 2.29 3.01 6.73
N GLU A 84 1.82 2.46 7.84
CA GLU A 84 2.64 2.05 8.98
C GLU A 84 2.25 0.67 9.45
#